data_AF-A0A645AV89-F1
#
_entry.id   AF-A0A645AV89-F1
#
_cell.length_a   1.000
_cell.length_b   1.000
_cell.length_c   1.000
_cell.angle_alpha   90.00
_cell.angle_beta   90.00
_cell.angle_gamma   90.00
#
_symmetry.space_group_name_H-M   'P 1'
#
loop_
_entity.id
_entity.type
_entity.pdbx_description
1 polymer ?
#
loop_
_entity_poly.entity_id
_entity_poly.type
_entity_poly.pdbx_seq_one_letter_code
_entity_poly.pdbx_strand_id
1 'polypeptide(L)' 'MLEKEKSTIPSKIVNSIIYTLFMVLICIQGIFGLVSLIFTKMSVEQGSTWIIICICIGIIFTIFFCTATILEEIKKEK' A
#
# COMPACT_ATOMS: atom_id res chain seq x y z
N MET A 1 -14.92 19.01 31.81
CA MET A 1 -15.89 18.17 31.10
C MET A 1 -15.28 17.86 29.74
N LEU A 2 -15.09 16.57 29.46
CA LEU A 2 -14.39 16.07 28.27
C LEU A 2 -15.14 16.48 26.99
N GLU A 3 -14.54 17.37 26.21
CA GLU A 3 -14.91 17.58 24.81
C GLU A 3 -14.58 16.28 24.06
N LYS A 4 -15.61 15.46 23.86
CA LYS A 4 -15.56 14.29 22.98
C LYS A 4 -15.57 14.85 21.55
N GLU A 5 -14.40 15.16 21.01
CA GLU A 5 -14.23 15.39 19.58
C GLU A 5 -14.56 14.07 18.87
N LYS A 6 -15.84 13.88 18.53
CA LYS A 6 -16.32 12.77 17.73
C LYS A 6 -15.92 13.09 16.28
N SER A 7 -14.62 12.98 16.00
CA SER A 7 -14.08 12.98 14.65
C SER A 7 -14.71 11.80 13.91
N THR A 8 -15.84 12.07 13.26
CA THR A 8 -16.57 11.09 12.48
C THR A 8 -15.77 10.92 11.19
N ILE A 9 -14.68 10.13 11.26
CA ILE A 9 -13.89 9.80 10.08
C ILE A 9 -14.88 9.20 9.08
N PRO A 10 -15.09 9.84 7.92
CA PRO A 10 -16.10 9.41 6.98
C PRO A 10 -15.78 7.99 6.53
N SER A 11 -16.78 7.12 6.54
CA SER A 11 -16.63 5.69 6.26
C SER A 11 -15.90 5.40 4.95
N LYS A 12 -15.99 6.32 3.97
CA LYS A 12 -15.25 6.29 2.70
C LYS A 12 -13.73 6.34 2.88
N ILE A 13 -13.22 7.16 3.81
CA ILE A 13 -11.78 7.27 4.09
C ILE A 13 -11.29 5.96 4.73
N VAL A 14 -12.03 5.41 5.69
CA VAL A 14 -11.68 4.13 6.32
C VAL A 14 -11.68 3.00 5.29
N ASN A 15 -12.67 2.96 4.39
CA ASN A 15 -12.72 1.95 3.33
C ASN A 15 -11.56 2.09 2.34
N SER A 16 -11.19 3.33 1.99
CA SER A 16 -10.03 3.62 1.13
C SER A 16 -8.71 3.20 1.79
N ILE A 17 -8.54 3.47 3.09
CA ILE A 17 -7.37 3.04 3.85
C ILE A 17 -7.30 1.52 3.90
N ILE A 18 -8.40 0.83 4.22
CA ILE A 18 -8.46 -0.64 4.26
C ILE A 18 -8.15 -1.24 2.89
N TYR A 19 -8.71 -0.67 1.81
CA TYR A 19 -8.44 -1.13 0.45
C TYR A 19 -6.98 -0.95 0.07
N THR A 20 -6.40 0.20 0.42
CA THR A 20 -4.97 0.48 0.19
C THR A 20 -4.09 -0.50 0.98
N LEU A 21 -4.41 -0.75 2.25
CA LEU A 21 -3.67 -1.69 3.10
C LEU A 21 -3.75 -3.12 2.56
N PHE A 22 -4.92 -3.53 2.08
CA PHE A 22 -5.16 -4.83 1.48
C PHE A 22 -4.39 -5.01 0.16
N MET A 23 -4.40 -3.98 -0.70
CA MET A 23 -3.61 -3.98 -1.94
C MET A 23 -2.11 -4.05 -1.66
N VAL A 24 -1.63 -3.32 -0.65
CA VAL A 24 -0.22 -3.37 -0.24
C VAL A 24 0.16 -4.76 0.28
N LEU A 25 -0.67 -5.38 1.13
CA LEU A 25 -0.42 -6.73 1.63
C LEU A 25 -0.40 -7.76 0.51
N ILE A 26 -1.34 -7.69 -0.45
CA ILE A 26 -1.35 -8.57 -1.63
C ILE A 26 -0.08 -8.37 -2.47
N CYS A 27 0.34 -7.12 -2.70
CA CYS A 27 1.56 -6.83 -3.45
C CYS A 27 2.79 -7.39 -2.75
N ILE A 28 2.94 -7.19 -1.43
CA ILE A 28 4.06 -7.73 -0.66
C ILE A 28 4.07 -9.26 -0.75
N GLN A 29 2.93 -9.91 -0.53
CA GLN A 29 2.81 -11.37 -0.55
C GLN A 29 3.09 -11.93 -1.96
N GLY A 30 2.53 -11.30 -2.99
CA GLY A 30 2.69 -11.70 -4.38
C GLY A 30 4.13 -11.57 -4.86
N ILE A 31 4.78 -10.44 -4.54
CA ILE A 31 6.18 -10.21 -4.89
C ILE A 31 7.10 -11.14 -4.09
N PHE A 32 6.87 -11.32 -2.79
CA PHE A 32 7.66 -12.25 -1.98
C PHE A 32 7.55 -13.70 -2.48
N GLY A 33 6.34 -14.13 -2.87
CA GLY A 33 6.10 -15.43 -3.49
C GLY A 33 6.82 -15.57 -4.83
N LEU A 34 6.71 -14.57 -5.72
CA LEU A 34 7.39 -14.55 -7.02
C LEU A 34 8.91 -14.60 -6.87
N VAL A 35 9.47 -13.78 -5.97
CA VAL A 35 10.91 -13.74 -5.70
C VAL A 35 11.39 -15.09 -5.15
N SER A 36 10.65 -15.68 -4.20
CA SER A 36 11.00 -17.00 -3.64
C SER A 36 10.94 -18.13 -4.66
N LEU A 37 10.01 -18.05 -5.62
CA LEU A 37 9.83 -19.05 -6.68
C LEU A 37 10.88 -18.92 -7.79
N ILE A 38 11.23 -17.70 -8.19
CA ILE A 38 12.25 -17.43 -9.22
C ILE A 38 13.67 -17.63 -8.68
N PHE A 39 13.90 -17.29 -7.41
CA PHE A 39 15.23 -17.27 -6.79
C PHE A 39 15.34 -18.25 -5.62
N THR A 40 14.97 -19.51 -5.84
CA THR A 40 15.00 -20.58 -4.82
C THR A 40 16.39 -20.85 -4.22
N LYS A 41 17.47 -20.36 -4.85
CA LYS A 41 18.87 -20.51 -4.41
C LYS A 41 19.64 -19.18 -4.35
N MET A 42 19.00 -18.09 -3.96
CA MET A 42 19.69 -16.80 -3.84
C MET A 42 20.60 -16.72 -2.62
N SER A 43 21.74 -16.03 -2.76
CA SER A 43 22.54 -15.65 -1.59
C SER A 43 21.78 -14.61 -0.76
N VAL A 44 22.09 -14.56 0.54
CA VAL A 44 21.44 -13.66 1.51
C VAL A 44 21.56 -12.17 1.12
N GLU A 45 22.66 -11.83 0.44
CA GLU A 45 22.95 -10.49 -0.07
C GLU A 45 22.02 -10.11 -1.22
N GLN A 46 21.84 -11.01 -2.19
CA GLN A 46 20.90 -10.77 -3.29
C GLN A 46 19.46 -10.70 -2.79
N GLY A 47 19.07 -11.55 -1.83
CA GLY A 47 17.75 -11.49 -1.20
C GLY A 47 17.47 -10.12 -0.56
N SER A 48 18.45 -9.54 0.13
CA SER A 48 18.31 -8.22 0.75
C SER A 48 18.11 -7.10 -0.28
N THR A 49 18.84 -7.13 -1.40
CA THR A 49 18.65 -6.15 -2.49
C THR A 49 17.25 -6.25 -3.11
N TRP A 50 16.76 -7.47 -3.35
CA TRP A 50 15.41 -7.65 -3.90
C TRP A 50 14.33 -7.15 -2.95
N ILE A 51 14.43 -7.43 -1.65
CA ILE A 51 13.47 -6.92 -0.65
C ILE A 51 13.41 -5.39 -0.69
N ILE A 52 14.57 -4.71 -0.77
CA ILE A 52 14.63 -3.25 -0.85
C ILE A 52 13.92 -2.74 -2.12
N ILE A 53 14.19 -3.35 -3.28
CA ILE A 53 13.54 -2.98 -4.55
C ILE A 53 12.02 -3.18 -4.46
N CYS A 54 11.57 -4.27 -3.84
CA CYS A 54 10.14 -4.56 -3.67
C CYS A 54 9.45 -3.53 -2.77
N ILE A 55 10.10 -3.11 -1.69
CA ILE A 55 9.62 -2.04 -0.81
C ILE A 55 9.54 -0.71 -1.58
N CYS A 56 10.57 -0.35 -2.35
CA CYS A 56 10.56 0.86 -3.16
C CYS A 56 9.40 0.89 -4.17
N ILE A 57 9.17 -0.22 -4.89
CA ILE A 57 8.06 -0.34 -5.83
C ILE A 57 6.71 -0.23 -5.10
N GLY A 58 6.57 -0.88 -3.93
CA GLY A 58 5.36 -0.79 -3.12
C GLY A 58 5.03 0.63 -2.67
N ILE A 59 6.05 1.40 -2.25
CA ILE A 59 5.88 2.82 -1.86
C ILE A 59 5.43 3.66 -3.05
N ILE A 60 6.06 3.50 -4.22
CA ILE A 60 5.70 4.24 -5.44
C ILE A 60 4.24 3.95 -5.83
N PHE A 61 3.85 2.68 -5.85
CA PHE A 61 2.46 2.28 -6.14
C PHE A 61 1.48 2.88 -5.13
N THR A 62 1.82 2.88 -3.84
CA THR A 62 0.97 3.45 -2.79
C THR A 62 0.75 4.95 -3.00
N ILE A 63 1.83 5.70 -3.28
CA ILE A 63 1.73 7.15 -3.57
C ILE A 63 0.87 7.39 -4.81
N PHE A 64 1.05 6.59 -5.86
CA PHE A 64 0.27 6.70 -7.08
C PHE A 64 -1.22 6.43 -6.84
N PHE A 65 -1.55 5.38 -6.09
CA PHE A 65 -2.94 4.99 -5.78
C PHE A 65 -3.62 6.02 -4.86
N CYS A 66 -2.92 6.53 -3.86
CA CYS A 66 -3.39 7.64 -3.04
C CYS A 66 -3.66 8.88 -3.89
N THR A 67 -2.74 9.23 -4.79
CA THR A 67 -2.88 10.39 -5.67
C THR A 67 -4.08 10.23 -6.61
N ALA A 68 -4.25 9.05 -7.22
CA ALA A 68 -5.40 8.75 -8.08
C ALA A 68 -6.72 8.85 -7.32
N THR A 69 -6.79 8.28 -6.11
CA THR A 69 -7.98 8.34 -5.25
C THR A 69 -8.34 9.79 -4.87
N ILE A 70 -7.36 10.59 -4.47
CA ILE A 70 -7.56 12.01 -4.14
C ILE A 70 -8.07 12.77 -5.39
N LEU A 71 -7.46 12.51 -6.54
CA LEU A 71 -7.87 13.14 -7.80
C LEU A 71 -9.30 12.76 -8.22
N GLU A 72 -9.71 11.51 -7.99
CA GLU A 72 -11.08 11.06 -8.25
C GLU A 72 -12.10 11.71 -7.32
N GLU A 73 -11.82 11.84 -6.02
CA GLU A 73 -12.71 12.54 -5.09
C GLU A 73 -12.84 14.02 -5.45
N ILE A 74 -11.74 14.71 -5.80
CA ILE A 74 -11.78 16.10 -6.27
C ILE A 74 -12.62 16.25 -7.54
N LYS A 75 -12.55 15.29 -8.47
CA LYS A 75 -13.36 15.29 -9.70
C LYS A 75 -14.85 15.03 -9.43
N LYS A 76 -15.21 14.34 -8.35
CA LYS A 76 -16.61 14.05 -7.98
C LYS A 76 -17.31 15.19 -7.27
N GLU A 77 -16.56 16.07 -6.60
CA GLU A 77 -17.12 17.28 -5.96
C GLU A 77 -17.37 18.43 -6.96
N LYS A 78 -17.02 18.26 -8.24
CA LYS A 78 -17.20 19.26 -9.30
C LYS A 78 -18.24 18.81 -10.33
#